data_AF-A0A240UKC3-F1
#
_entry.id   AF-A0A240UKC3-F1
#
_cell.length_a   1.000
_cell.length_b   1.000
_cell.length_c   1.000
_cell.angle_alpha   90.00
_cell.angle_beta   90.00
_cell.angle_gamma   90.00
#
_symmetry.space_group_name_H-M   'P 1'
#
loop_
_entity.id
_entity.type
_entity.pdbx_description
1 polymer ?
#
loop_
_entity_poly.entity_id
_entity_poly.type
_entity_poly.pdbx_seq_one_letter_code
_entity_poly.pdbx_strand_id
1 'polypeptide(L)' 'MNEQLEHLDEIAREAWAGNYQRTGVLSTGERLYVALASGRMRELAPADSIAYAVDRVGTEWMAHMLEVWGRQSQPLN' A
#
# COMPACT_ATOMS: atom_id res chain seq x y z
N MET A 1 8.24 -13.28 10.87
CA MET A 1 7.39 -12.74 9.78
C MET A 1 6.40 -11.79 10.43
N ASN A 2 6.23 -10.59 9.87
CA ASN A 2 5.41 -9.53 10.49
C ASN A 2 3.96 -9.69 10.02
N GLU A 3 3.12 -10.33 10.83
CA GLU A 3 1.72 -10.69 10.53
C GLU A 3 0.89 -9.46 10.06
N GLN A 4 1.23 -8.26 10.53
CA GLN A 4 0.56 -7.03 10.09
C GLN A 4 0.85 -6.73 8.62
N LEU A 5 2.10 -6.85 8.16
CA LEU A 5 2.46 -6.54 6.78
C LEU A 5 1.87 -7.56 5.80
N GLU A 6 1.81 -8.83 6.19
CA GLU A 6 1.12 -9.86 5.40
C GLU A 6 -0.37 -9.56 5.25
N HIS A 7 -1.02 -9.13 6.33
CA HIS A 7 -2.41 -8.69 6.29
C HIS A 7 -2.62 -7.48 5.36
N LEU A 8 -1.72 -6.50 5.41
CA LEU A 8 -1.77 -5.34 4.52
C LEU A 8 -1.49 -5.74 3.06
N ASP A 9 -0.63 -6.73 2.82
CA ASP A 9 -0.36 -7.24 1.48
C ASP A 9 -1.60 -7.91 0.86
N GLU A 10 -2.39 -8.64 1.65
CA GLU A 10 -3.69 -9.16 1.18
C GLU A 10 -4.61 -8.02 0.75
N ILE A 11 -4.74 -6.97 1.57
CA ILE A 11 -5.56 -5.81 1.26
C ILE A 11 -5.01 -5.08 0.02
N ALA A 12 -3.69 -5.00 -0.14
CA ALA A 12 -3.07 -4.41 -1.32
C ALA A 12 -3.37 -5.20 -2.60
N ARG A 13 -3.44 -6.54 -2.55
CA ARG A 13 -3.87 -7.36 -3.71
C ARG A 13 -5.33 -7.12 -4.06
N GLU A 14 -6.20 -6.99 -3.06
CA GLU A 14 -7.60 -6.63 -3.27
C GLU A 14 -7.73 -5.23 -3.90
N ALA A 15 -7.02 -4.24 -3.37
CA ALA A 15 -7.00 -2.88 -3.89
C ALA A 15 -6.42 -2.81 -5.31
N TRP A 16 -5.40 -3.61 -5.62
CA TRP A 16 -4.87 -3.74 -6.97
C TRP A 16 -5.96 -4.16 -7.96
N ALA A 17 -6.81 -5.12 -7.57
CA ALA A 17 -7.99 -5.57 -8.31
C ALA A 17 -9.18 -4.59 -8.27
N GLY A 18 -9.03 -3.42 -7.64
CA GLY A 18 -10.07 -2.40 -7.53
C GLY A 18 -11.07 -2.62 -6.40
N ASN A 19 -10.82 -3.56 -5.48
CA ASN A 19 -11.65 -3.76 -4.29
C ASN A 19 -11.09 -3.00 -3.08
N TYR A 20 -11.80 -1.96 -2.63
CA TYR A 20 -11.35 -1.08 -1.54
C TYR A 20 -12.11 -1.28 -0.23
N GLN A 21 -12.95 -2.31 -0.09
CA GLN A 21 -13.84 -2.46 1.06
C GLN A 21 -13.10 -2.47 2.41
N ARG A 22 -11.91 -3.08 2.46
CA ARG A 22 -11.11 -3.22 3.69
C ARG A 22 -10.22 -2.00 3.98
N THR A 23 -10.11 -1.03 3.08
CA THR A 23 -9.17 0.11 3.26
C THR A 23 -9.72 1.18 4.20
N GLY A 24 -11.04 1.26 4.40
CA GLY A 24 -11.69 2.30 5.21
C GLY A 24 -11.42 2.21 6.71
N VAL A 25 -11.01 1.05 7.22
CA VAL A 25 -10.68 0.84 8.65
C VAL A 25 -9.19 1.02 8.95
N LEU A 26 -8.36 1.22 7.92
CA LEU A 26 -6.92 1.33 8.07
C LEU A 26 -6.53 2.67 8.70
N SER A 27 -5.51 2.61 9.56
CA SER A 27 -4.80 3.82 9.98
C SER A 27 -4.18 4.54 8.77
N THR A 28 -3.75 5.78 8.95
CA THR A 28 -3.14 6.55 7.86
C THR A 28 -1.87 5.86 7.32
N GLY A 29 -1.00 5.33 8.18
CA GLY A 29 0.22 4.64 7.75
C GLY A 29 -0.07 3.36 6.97
N GLU A 30 -1.00 2.55 7.47
CA GLU A 30 -1.44 1.32 6.81
C GLU A 30 -2.08 1.58 5.45
N ARG A 31 -2.93 2.61 5.37
CA ARG A 31 -3.56 3.00 4.10
C ARG A 31 -2.53 3.46 3.07
N LEU A 32 -1.52 4.21 3.50
CA LEU A 32 -0.43 4.66 2.63
C LEU A 32 0.44 3.48 2.16
N TYR A 33 0.72 2.51 3.03
CA TYR A 33 1.38 1.27 2.63
C TYR A 33 0.58 0.54 1.54
N VAL A 34 -0.72 0.31 1.77
CA VAL A 34 -1.61 -0.35 0.80
C VAL A 34 -1.69 0.44 -0.50
N ALA A 35 -1.77 1.77 -0.44
CA ALA A 35 -1.83 2.64 -1.61
C ALA A 35 -0.57 2.56 -2.48
N LEU A 36 0.62 2.55 -1.85
CA LEU A 36 1.89 2.40 -2.54
C LEU A 36 2.03 0.98 -3.15
N ALA A 37 1.76 -0.06 -2.36
CA ALA A 37 1.89 -1.45 -2.78
C ALA A 37 0.94 -1.81 -3.93
N SER A 38 -0.32 -1.37 -3.86
CA SER A 38 -1.34 -1.63 -4.87
C SER A 38 -1.26 -0.72 -6.10
N GLY A 39 -0.49 0.38 -6.02
CA GLY A 39 -0.46 1.38 -7.07
C GLY A 39 -1.62 2.37 -7.09
N ARG A 40 -2.51 2.31 -6.10
CA ARG A 40 -3.77 3.05 -6.05
C ARG A 40 -3.67 4.31 -5.18
N MET A 41 -2.56 5.04 -5.30
CA MET A 41 -2.35 6.31 -4.57
C MET A 41 -3.48 7.31 -4.83
N ARG A 42 -3.96 7.39 -6.07
CA ARG A 42 -5.03 8.33 -6.45
C ARG A 42 -6.36 7.98 -5.76
N GLU A 43 -6.66 6.70 -5.61
CA GLU A 43 -7.92 6.22 -5.04
C GLU A 43 -7.89 6.20 -3.51
N LEU A 44 -6.76 5.80 -2.92
CA LEU A 44 -6.65 5.56 -1.49
C LEU A 44 -6.07 6.72 -0.68
N ALA A 45 -5.22 7.54 -1.30
CA ALA A 45 -4.55 8.66 -0.65
C ALA A 45 -4.46 9.90 -1.57
N PRO A 46 -5.59 10.40 -2.12
CA PRO A 46 -5.60 11.46 -3.14
C PRO A 46 -5.00 12.79 -2.69
N ALA A 47 -4.94 13.04 -1.39
CA ALA A 47 -4.39 14.27 -0.81
C ALA A 47 -2.89 14.19 -0.50
N ASP A 48 -2.30 12.99 -0.56
CA ASP A 48 -0.94 12.72 -0.13
C ASP A 48 0.00 12.57 -1.33
N SER A 49 1.20 13.14 -1.22
CA SER A 49 2.25 12.91 -2.23
C SER A 49 2.93 11.56 -2.02
N ILE A 50 3.47 10.97 -3.08
CA ILE A 50 4.28 9.73 -2.98
C ILE A 50 5.48 9.93 -2.04
N ALA A 51 6.14 11.08 -2.10
CA ALA A 51 7.29 11.37 -1.23
C ALA A 51 6.89 11.36 0.26
N TYR A 52 5.76 11.99 0.60
CA TYR A 52 5.23 11.95 1.96
C TYR A 52 4.82 10.53 2.37
N ALA A 53 4.16 9.78 1.48
CA ALA A 53 3.74 8.41 1.75
C ALA A 53 4.94 7.50 2.07
N VAL A 54 6.01 7.60 1.28
CA VAL A 54 7.25 6.82 1.49
C VAL A 54 7.92 7.19 2.81
N ASP A 55 8.02 8.48 3.14
CA ASP A 55 8.56 8.93 4.43
C ASP A 55 7.73 8.42 5.61
N ARG A 56 6.40 8.49 5.49
CA ARG A 56 5.45 8.08 6.54
C ARG A 56 5.40 6.58 6.79
N VAL A 57 5.53 5.76 5.74
CA VAL A 57 5.57 4.29 5.83
C VAL A 57 6.87 3.83 6.51
N GLY A 58 7.97 4.55 6.27
CA GLY A 58 9.23 4.30 6.94
C GLY A 58 10.03 3.13 6.37
N THR A 59 11.31 3.07 6.74
CA THR A 59 12.31 2.20 6.09
C THR A 59 12.02 0.71 6.23
N GLU A 60 11.51 0.25 7.37
CA GLU A 60 11.24 -1.17 7.61
C GLU A 60 10.15 -1.71 6.68
N TRP A 61 9.02 -1.00 6.61
CA TRP A 61 7.90 -1.39 5.77
C TRP A 61 8.22 -1.22 4.28
N MET A 62 9.02 -0.20 3.93
CA MET A 62 9.53 -0.04 2.57
C MET A 62 10.47 -1.17 2.16
N ALA A 63 11.31 -1.69 3.06
CA ALA A 63 12.17 -2.83 2.77
C ALA A 63 11.35 -4.08 2.45
N HIS A 64 10.32 -4.37 3.27
CA HIS A 64 9.36 -5.45 3.00
C HIS A 64 8.62 -5.23 1.67
N MET A 65 8.19 -3.99 1.39
CA MET A 65 7.52 -3.66 0.14
C MET A 65 8.40 -3.93 -1.08
N LEU A 66 9.69 -3.60 -1.02
CA LEU A 66 10.63 -3.88 -2.11
C LEU A 66 10.82 -5.39 -2.34
N GLU A 67 10.78 -6.19 -1.28
CA GLU A 67 10.88 -7.66 -1.36
C GLU A 67 9.64 -8.27 -2.04
N VAL A 68 8.44 -7.87 -1.63
CA VAL A 68 7.18 -8.49 -2.09
C VAL A 68 6.67 -7.87 -3.40
N TRP A 69 6.79 -6.56 -3.55
CA TRP A 69 6.13 -5.79 -4.61
C TRP A 69 7.10 -5.16 -5.61
N GLY A 70 8.40 -5.06 -5.30
CA GLY A 70 9.38 -4.30 -6.09
C GLY A 70 9.56 -4.77 -7.55
N ARG A 71 9.01 -5.94 -7.91
CA ARG A 71 9.03 -6.50 -9.27
C ARG A 71 7.66 -6.54 -9.95
N GLN A 72 6.61 -6.08 -9.27
CA GLN A 72 5.25 -6.09 -9.80
C GLN A 72 4.97 -4.84 -10.64
N SER A 73 4.21 -5.02 -11.72
CA SER A 73 3.71 -3.91 -12.53
C SER A 73 2.52 -3.24 -11.84
N GLN A 74 2.46 -1.92 -11.99
CA GLN A 74 1.31 -1.11 -11.59
C GLN A 74 0.05 -1.53 -12.38
N PRO A 75 -1.15 -1.47 -11.78
CA PRO A 75 -2.38 -1.77 -12.50
C PRO A 75 -2.61 -0.73 -13.61
N LEU A 76 -3.07 -1.20 -14.78
CA LEU A 76 -3.39 -0.34 -15.91
C LEU A 76 -4.82 0.18 -15.74
N ASN A 77 -4.94 1.33 -15.07
CA ASN A 77 -6.18 2.11 -14.84
C ASN A 77 -7.43 1.27 -14.57
#